data_AF-A0A365HCL9-F1
#
_entry.id   AF-A0A365HCL9-F1
#
_cell.length_a   1.000
_cell.length_b   1.000
_cell.length_c   1.000
_cell.angle_alpha   90.00
_cell.angle_beta   90.00
_cell.angle_gamma   90.00
#
_symmetry.space_group_name_H-M   'P 1'
#
loop_
_entity.id
_entity.type
_entity.pdbx_description
1 polymer ?
#
loop_
_entity_poly.entity_id
_entity_poly.type
_entity_poly.pdbx_seq_one_letter_code
_entity_poly.pdbx_strand_id
1 'polypeptide(L)'
;MITTVILAAIDVDAGWSVGAPETGSAAVDRDLLVDRNGNPWVPPSALAGSLRAHLAEHSADETLMGSRPPETADDQRLEPSALWLLGTRTRVRDGDAAPRTEVVAATAIDPRRRAARPRSLRHTRQVARDCRIELYLQHDGPLTDTELELLAAWRPAVGRDRTRGGGTARLARLAYRRYDLDDPDQLRAWLDTTGPGRFTGLTDVTIPEPPDTTVLSASFEITDPLHLGTGSYRTKEKGGPRQATSRTRGGRPLIPGSTWKGVFRARAGYILRTRFGEPAACTEQTGCGRCPLCDLFGSSGRRGRLAFQDSAITGARTAARTQVAIDRVGGGARDKLLFTRQAVESGRFTLLVQALDRVADWERNLLLHVVRDLDDGLIGVGGGTQQGYGTIRLTDRTPLDDLRPATMEAAP
;
A
#
# COMPACT_ATOMS: atom_id res chain seq x y z
N MET A 1 -23.87 34.65 8.62
CA MET A 1 -22.59 34.13 8.11
C MET A 1 -22.77 32.64 8.02
N ILE A 2 -22.61 32.03 6.84
CA ILE A 2 -22.79 30.58 6.70
C ILE A 2 -21.46 29.89 6.96
N THR A 3 -21.48 28.80 7.73
CA THR A 3 -20.36 27.86 7.82
C THR A 3 -20.85 26.45 7.49
N THR A 4 -20.03 25.69 6.76
CA THR A 4 -20.37 24.32 6.36
C THR A 4 -19.45 23.34 7.08
N VAL A 5 -20.00 22.40 7.86
CA VAL A 5 -19.23 21.29 8.42
C VAL A 5 -19.35 20.06 7.54
N ILE A 6 -18.28 19.28 7.44
CA ILE A 6 -18.19 18.12 6.57
C ILE A 6 -17.55 16.97 7.34
N LEU A 7 -18.16 15.79 7.26
CA LEU A 7 -17.60 14.54 7.74
C LEU A 7 -17.27 13.66 6.54
N ALA A 8 -15.98 13.35 6.37
CA ALA A 8 -15.50 12.37 5.42
C ALA A 8 -15.11 11.09 6.17
N ALA A 9 -15.82 9.98 5.92
CA ALA A 9 -15.44 8.67 6.42
C ALA A 9 -14.59 7.95 5.37
N ILE A 10 -13.34 7.68 5.70
CA ILE A 10 -12.33 7.10 4.81
C ILE A 10 -12.02 5.70 5.31
N ASP A 11 -12.30 4.73 4.47
CA ASP A 11 -12.05 3.32 4.71
C ASP A 11 -10.64 2.98 4.23
N VAL A 12 -9.77 2.52 5.14
CA VAL A 12 -8.37 2.20 4.85
C VAL A 12 -8.09 0.74 5.13
N ASP A 13 -7.50 0.06 4.16
CA ASP A 13 -7.14 -1.35 4.30
C ASP A 13 -5.87 -1.49 5.16
N ALA A 14 -5.79 -2.59 5.90
CA ALA A 14 -4.68 -2.92 6.78
C ALA A 14 -3.30 -2.81 6.08
N GLY A 15 -2.24 -2.66 6.88
CA GLY A 15 -0.87 -2.49 6.40
C GLY A 15 -0.47 -1.03 6.17
N TRP A 16 -1.37 -0.08 6.44
CA TRP A 16 -1.06 1.34 6.37
C TRP A 16 -0.15 1.81 7.53
N SER A 17 0.62 2.86 7.27
CA SER A 17 1.55 3.46 8.23
C SER A 17 1.82 4.91 7.85
N VAL A 18 1.42 5.86 8.69
CA VAL A 18 1.84 7.27 8.59
C VAL A 18 3.13 7.43 9.37
N GLY A 19 4.13 8.09 8.78
CA GLY A 19 5.44 8.15 9.41
C GLY A 19 5.51 9.03 10.64
N ALA A 20 6.12 8.52 11.70
CA ALA A 20 6.65 9.33 12.78
C ALA A 20 8.10 9.78 12.47
N PRO A 21 8.54 10.95 12.97
CA PRO A 21 9.96 11.21 13.17
C PRO A 21 10.56 10.10 14.05
N GLU A 22 11.81 9.72 13.82
CA GLU A 22 12.43 8.52 14.42
C GLU A 22 12.31 8.51 15.96
N THR A 23 11.38 7.71 16.48
CA THR A 23 11.23 7.47 17.92
C THR A 23 11.99 6.21 18.33
N GLY A 24 13.31 6.33 18.47
CA GLY A 24 14.17 5.67 19.46
C GLY A 24 14.25 4.13 19.58
N SER A 25 13.45 3.32 18.89
CA SER A 25 13.52 1.85 18.98
C SER A 25 14.52 1.29 17.96
N ALA A 26 15.69 0.84 18.41
CA ALA A 26 16.75 0.24 17.57
C ALA A 26 16.31 -0.99 16.74
N ALA A 27 15.14 -1.58 17.04
CA ALA A 27 14.62 -2.77 16.39
C ALA A 27 13.63 -2.51 15.23
N VAL A 28 13.20 -1.26 15.01
CA VAL A 28 12.21 -0.90 13.99
C VAL A 28 12.77 0.23 13.12
N ASP A 29 13.09 -0.06 11.86
CA ASP A 29 13.62 0.92 10.91
C ASP A 29 12.60 2.02 10.55
N ARG A 30 11.31 1.68 10.52
CA ARG A 30 10.23 2.60 10.11
C ARG A 30 9.04 2.51 11.04
N ASP A 31 8.96 3.43 11.99
CA ASP A 31 7.81 3.49 12.90
C ASP A 31 6.62 4.25 12.29
N LEU A 32 5.49 4.17 13.00
CA LEU A 32 4.23 4.86 12.69
C LEU A 32 3.89 5.93 13.71
N LEU A 33 3.15 6.95 13.28
CA LEU A 33 2.67 8.03 14.11
C LEU A 33 1.54 7.56 15.04
N VAL A 34 1.65 7.91 16.32
CA VAL A 34 0.64 7.60 17.34
C VAL A 34 0.06 8.88 17.95
N ASP A 35 -1.16 8.79 18.46
CA ASP A 35 -1.79 9.83 19.27
C ASP A 35 -1.18 9.87 20.70
N ARG A 36 -1.68 10.79 21.52
CA ARG A 36 -1.28 10.92 22.94
C ARG A 36 -1.54 9.66 23.79
N ASN A 37 -2.39 8.75 23.33
CA ASN A 37 -2.75 7.52 24.01
C ASN A 37 -1.97 6.30 23.46
N GLY A 38 -1.06 6.50 22.50
CA GLY A 38 -0.29 5.44 21.86
C GLY A 38 -1.03 4.68 20.75
N ASN A 39 -2.19 5.18 20.29
CA ASN A 39 -2.95 4.56 19.20
C ASN A 39 -2.48 5.09 17.84
N PRO A 40 -2.50 4.28 16.77
CA PRO A 40 -2.19 4.74 15.42
C PRO A 40 -3.02 5.95 15.02
N TRP A 41 -2.35 7.00 14.54
CA TRP A 41 -3.00 8.27 14.23
C TRP A 41 -2.61 8.76 12.83
N VAL A 42 -3.60 9.28 12.12
CA VAL A 42 -3.43 9.94 10.82
C VAL A 42 -3.72 11.42 11.02
N PRO A 43 -2.70 12.29 11.05
CA PRO A 43 -2.92 13.71 11.24
C PRO A 43 -3.67 14.28 10.03
N PRO A 44 -4.49 15.34 10.20
CA PRO A 44 -5.21 15.92 9.07
C PRO A 44 -4.29 16.38 7.94
N SER A 45 -3.07 16.83 8.26
CA SER A 45 -2.03 17.19 7.29
C SER A 45 -1.60 16.03 6.37
N ALA A 46 -1.67 14.78 6.83
CA ALA A 46 -1.39 13.61 5.99
C ALA A 46 -2.47 13.35 4.94
N LEU A 47 -3.69 13.84 5.16
CA LEU A 47 -4.79 13.77 4.22
C LEU A 47 -4.88 15.04 3.34
N ALA A 48 -4.50 16.19 3.90
CA ALA A 48 -4.52 17.48 3.23
C ALA A 48 -3.79 17.45 1.88
N GLY A 49 -2.57 16.90 1.84
CA GLY A 49 -1.81 16.79 0.59
C GLY A 49 -2.50 15.89 -0.46
N SER A 50 -3.17 14.83 -0.02
CA SER A 50 -3.93 13.94 -0.92
C SER A 50 -5.20 14.59 -1.44
N LEU A 51 -5.88 15.40 -0.62
CA LEU A 51 -7.06 16.17 -1.03
C LEU A 51 -6.66 17.29 -1.99
N ARG A 52 -5.61 18.04 -1.66
CA ARG A 52 -5.11 19.13 -2.48
C ARG A 52 -4.69 18.67 -3.87
N ALA A 53 -4.02 17.53 -3.97
CA ALA A 53 -3.65 16.94 -5.27
C ALA A 53 -4.88 16.62 -6.14
N HIS A 54 -5.93 16.06 -5.55
CA HIS A 54 -7.20 15.78 -6.23
C HIS A 54 -7.91 17.06 -6.71
N LEU A 55 -7.95 18.09 -5.86
CA LEU A 55 -8.52 19.38 -6.21
C LEU A 55 -7.72 20.09 -7.32
N ALA A 56 -6.40 19.92 -7.35
CA ALA A 56 -5.53 20.51 -8.36
C ALA A 56 -5.77 19.94 -9.76
N GLU A 57 -6.20 18.67 -9.87
CA GLU A 57 -6.60 18.08 -11.16
C GLU A 57 -7.83 18.77 -11.77
N HIS A 58 -8.57 19.53 -10.96
CA HIS A 58 -9.78 20.27 -11.33
C HIS A 58 -9.64 21.78 -11.11
N SER A 59 -8.41 22.28 -10.91
CA SER A 59 -8.11 23.70 -10.67
C SER A 59 -8.87 24.34 -9.49
N ALA A 60 -9.20 23.54 -8.47
CA ALA A 60 -9.96 23.97 -7.28
C ALA A 60 -9.12 23.98 -5.98
N ASP A 61 -7.82 23.70 -6.06
CA ASP A 61 -6.99 23.57 -4.87
C ASP A 61 -6.70 24.90 -4.19
N GLU A 62 -6.49 25.97 -4.95
CA GLU A 62 -6.25 27.30 -4.38
C GLU A 62 -7.54 27.96 -3.90
N THR A 63 -8.66 27.75 -4.59
CA THR A 63 -9.97 28.29 -4.20
C THR A 63 -10.48 27.69 -2.89
N LEU A 64 -10.34 26.38 -2.71
CA LEU A 64 -10.82 25.69 -1.51
C LEU A 64 -9.76 25.61 -0.41
N MET A 65 -8.48 25.39 -0.76
CA MET A 65 -7.40 25.15 0.22
C MET A 65 -6.40 26.30 0.39
N GLY A 66 -6.71 27.48 -0.16
CA GLY A 66 -5.88 28.69 -0.08
C GLY A 66 -4.63 28.61 -0.94
N SER A 67 -3.86 29.70 -1.01
CA SER A 67 -2.69 29.81 -1.90
C SER A 67 -1.61 28.75 -1.63
N ARG A 68 -0.86 28.38 -2.68
CA ARG A 68 0.35 27.56 -2.52
C ARG A 68 1.48 28.38 -1.88
N PRO A 69 2.42 27.74 -1.15
CA PRO A 69 3.64 28.42 -0.74
C PRO A 69 4.36 28.98 -1.97
N PRO A 70 4.80 30.25 -1.94
CA PRO A 70 5.43 30.87 -3.10
C PRO A 70 6.78 30.22 -3.39
N GLU A 71 7.14 30.14 -4.68
CA GLU A 71 8.43 29.59 -5.10
C GLU A 71 9.58 30.58 -4.86
N THR A 72 9.27 31.88 -4.79
CA THR A 72 10.22 32.96 -4.53
C THR A 72 9.69 33.89 -3.43
N ALA A 73 10.58 34.61 -2.75
CA ALA A 73 10.21 35.48 -1.64
C ALA A 73 9.37 36.73 -2.04
N ASP A 74 9.26 37.01 -3.35
CA ASP A 74 8.64 38.23 -3.89
C ASP A 74 7.15 38.06 -4.27
N ASP A 75 6.55 36.89 -4.07
CA ASP A 75 5.16 36.65 -4.40
C ASP A 75 4.19 37.24 -3.36
N GLN A 76 3.29 38.11 -3.82
CA GLN A 76 2.44 38.94 -2.97
C GLN A 76 1.03 38.35 -2.80
N ARG A 77 0.65 38.22 -1.52
CA ARG A 77 -0.65 37.80 -0.93
C ARG A 77 -0.92 36.29 -0.94
N LEU A 78 -0.67 35.70 0.23
CA LEU A 78 -1.18 34.39 0.62
C LEU A 78 -2.64 34.51 1.05
N GLU A 79 -3.54 33.80 0.39
CA GLU A 79 -4.92 33.67 0.81
C GLU A 79 -5.07 32.47 1.77
N PRO A 80 -5.70 32.66 2.93
CA PRO A 80 -5.95 31.57 3.87
C PRO A 80 -6.92 30.56 3.26
N SER A 81 -6.78 29.31 3.69
CA SER A 81 -7.68 28.23 3.28
C SER A 81 -9.10 28.46 3.79
N ALA A 82 -10.09 28.47 2.90
CA ALA A 82 -11.50 28.43 3.27
C ALA A 82 -11.91 27.05 3.81
N LEU A 83 -11.20 25.98 3.41
CA LEU A 83 -11.40 24.61 3.88
C LEU A 83 -10.42 24.25 5.00
N TRP A 84 -10.94 24.08 6.21
CA TRP A 84 -10.21 23.74 7.42
C TRP A 84 -10.33 22.25 7.70
N LEU A 85 -9.19 21.58 7.87
CA LEU A 85 -9.15 20.19 8.32
C LEU A 85 -8.94 20.17 9.85
N LEU A 86 -10.04 20.01 10.58
CA LEU A 86 -10.10 20.24 12.03
C LEU A 86 -9.48 19.09 12.84
N GLY A 87 -9.59 17.86 12.36
CA GLY A 87 -9.15 16.70 13.12
C GLY A 87 -9.52 15.38 12.48
N THR A 88 -8.95 14.31 13.02
CA THR A 88 -9.21 12.94 12.59
C THR A 88 -9.48 12.02 13.77
N ARG A 89 -10.30 10.99 13.55
CA ARG A 89 -10.44 9.86 14.48
C ARG A 89 -10.27 8.56 13.70
N THR A 90 -9.44 7.68 14.22
CA THR A 90 -9.17 6.38 13.59
C THR A 90 -9.70 5.25 14.46
N ARG A 91 -10.51 4.37 13.87
CA ARG A 91 -11.08 3.20 14.53
C ARG A 91 -10.94 1.98 13.64
N VAL A 92 -11.06 0.78 14.20
CA VAL A 92 -11.23 -0.43 13.40
C VAL A 92 -12.51 -0.31 12.57
N ARG A 93 -12.52 -0.81 11.34
CA ARG A 93 -13.66 -0.66 10.42
C ARG A 93 -14.97 -1.23 11.00
N ASP A 94 -14.89 -2.42 11.61
CA ASP A 94 -16.04 -3.17 12.13
C ASP A 94 -16.22 -3.02 13.66
N GLY A 95 -15.84 -1.88 14.24
CA GLY A 95 -16.06 -1.63 15.66
C GLY A 95 -15.39 -0.36 16.19
N ASP A 96 -15.58 -0.08 17.48
CA ASP A 96 -15.11 1.17 18.09
C ASP A 96 -13.71 1.11 18.70
N ALA A 97 -13.06 -0.04 18.63
CA ALA A 97 -11.73 -0.24 19.22
C ALA A 97 -10.65 0.54 18.47
N ALA A 98 -9.62 0.96 19.22
CA ALA A 98 -8.41 1.52 18.63
C ALA A 98 -7.68 0.48 17.76
N PRO A 99 -7.04 0.90 16.64
CA PRO A 99 -6.32 -0.02 15.78
C PRO A 99 -5.10 -0.64 16.47
N ARG A 100 -4.88 -1.93 16.29
CA ARG A 100 -3.66 -2.62 16.74
C ARG A 100 -2.55 -2.52 15.69
N THR A 101 -1.31 -2.53 16.15
CA THR A 101 -0.11 -2.49 15.29
C THR A 101 0.60 -3.83 15.23
N GLU A 102 1.32 -4.06 14.15
CA GLU A 102 2.25 -5.17 13.98
C GLU A 102 3.57 -4.68 13.38
N VAL A 103 4.65 -5.44 13.58
CA VAL A 103 5.95 -5.19 12.94
C VAL A 103 6.19 -6.24 11.87
N VAL A 104 6.45 -5.79 10.64
CA VAL A 104 6.72 -6.66 9.49
C VAL A 104 8.12 -6.42 8.95
N ALA A 105 8.82 -7.49 8.57
CA ALA A 105 10.18 -7.40 8.02
C ALA A 105 10.23 -7.76 6.52
N ALA A 106 10.78 -6.88 5.68
CA ALA A 106 10.94 -7.10 4.24
C ALA A 106 12.41 -7.01 3.81
N THR A 107 12.77 -7.73 2.75
CA THR A 107 14.13 -7.76 2.19
C THR A 107 14.05 -7.59 0.67
N ALA A 108 14.96 -6.81 0.10
CA ALA A 108 15.01 -6.59 -1.35
C ALA A 108 15.57 -7.81 -2.09
N ILE A 109 15.15 -8.00 -3.34
CA ILE A 109 15.68 -9.02 -4.25
C ILE A 109 16.91 -8.46 -4.96
N ASP A 110 17.98 -9.24 -5.02
CA ASP A 110 19.13 -8.99 -5.87
C ASP A 110 18.80 -9.46 -7.30
N PRO A 111 18.71 -8.55 -8.29
CA PRO A 111 18.27 -8.90 -9.64
C PRO A 111 19.29 -9.75 -10.40
N ARG A 112 20.56 -9.81 -9.96
CA ARG A 112 21.60 -10.64 -10.60
C ARG A 112 21.63 -12.04 -9.98
N ARG A 113 21.65 -12.11 -8.65
CA ARG A 113 21.73 -13.40 -7.92
C ARG A 113 20.38 -14.09 -7.75
N ARG A 114 19.26 -13.40 -8.01
CA ARG A 114 17.88 -13.88 -7.78
C ARG A 114 17.69 -14.40 -6.34
N ALA A 115 18.31 -13.70 -5.39
CA ALA A 115 18.33 -14.05 -3.97
C ALA A 115 18.13 -12.79 -3.11
N ALA A 116 18.04 -12.96 -1.79
CA ALA A 116 18.01 -11.84 -0.86
C ALA A 116 19.24 -10.92 -1.06
N ARG A 117 18.98 -9.61 -1.18
CA ARG A 117 20.03 -8.61 -1.29
C ARG A 117 20.63 -8.33 0.10
N PRO A 118 21.96 -8.31 0.27
CA PRO A 118 22.57 -8.09 1.58
C PRO A 118 22.22 -6.70 2.12
N ARG A 119 22.12 -6.57 3.44
CA ARG A 119 21.85 -5.29 4.14
C ARG A 119 20.57 -4.56 3.69
N SER A 120 19.57 -5.31 3.21
CA SER A 120 18.29 -4.75 2.75
C SER A 120 17.09 -5.14 3.61
N LEU A 121 17.32 -5.87 4.72
CA LEU A 121 16.27 -6.19 5.69
C LEU A 121 15.80 -4.90 6.37
N ARG A 122 14.49 -4.69 6.39
CA ARG A 122 13.83 -3.54 7.02
C ARG A 122 12.63 -3.98 7.83
N HIS A 123 12.51 -3.50 9.04
CA HIS A 123 11.36 -3.68 9.92
C HIS A 123 10.49 -2.41 9.91
N THR A 124 9.22 -2.59 9.56
CA THR A 124 8.24 -1.50 9.50
C THR A 124 7.11 -1.80 10.46
N ARG A 125 6.74 -0.82 11.29
CA ARG A 125 5.50 -0.89 12.05
C ARG A 125 4.33 -0.41 11.18
N GLN A 126 3.26 -1.19 11.17
CA GLN A 126 2.05 -0.92 10.40
C GLN A 126 0.79 -1.30 11.20
N VAL A 127 -0.37 -0.83 10.74
CA VAL A 127 -1.66 -1.19 11.34
C VAL A 127 -2.13 -2.54 10.84
N ALA A 128 -2.55 -3.42 11.74
CA ALA A 128 -2.78 -4.84 11.44
C ALA A 128 -4.18 -5.17 10.91
N ARG A 129 -5.10 -4.20 10.93
CA ARG A 129 -6.52 -4.37 10.56
C ARG A 129 -7.04 -3.20 9.76
N ASP A 130 -8.09 -3.46 9.00
CA ASP A 130 -8.78 -2.43 8.25
C ASP A 130 -9.42 -1.43 9.21
N CYS A 131 -9.34 -0.16 8.86
CA CYS A 131 -9.74 0.94 9.71
C CYS A 131 -10.69 1.88 8.98
N ARG A 132 -11.44 2.65 9.76
CA ARG A 132 -12.16 3.83 9.30
C ARG A 132 -11.53 5.06 9.93
N ILE A 133 -11.20 6.03 9.10
CA ILE A 133 -10.72 7.35 9.49
C ILE A 133 -11.86 8.33 9.25
N GLU A 134 -12.37 8.93 10.32
CA GLU A 134 -13.27 10.07 10.25
C GLU A 134 -12.42 11.33 10.16
N LEU A 135 -12.51 12.05 9.04
CA LEU A 135 -11.93 13.37 8.86
C LEU A 135 -13.05 14.42 9.03
N TYR A 136 -12.81 15.34 9.95
CA TYR A 136 -13.71 16.44 10.28
C TYR A 136 -13.21 17.70 9.59
N LEU A 137 -14.01 18.28 8.71
CA LEU A 137 -13.70 19.51 7.98
C LEU A 137 -14.71 20.61 8.27
N GLN A 138 -14.28 21.86 8.12
CA GLN A 138 -15.13 23.05 8.09
C GLN A 138 -14.79 23.84 6.84
N HIS A 139 -15.79 24.40 6.19
CA HIS A 139 -15.64 25.35 5.10
C HIS A 139 -16.25 26.69 5.51
N ASP A 140 -15.53 27.78 5.26
CA ASP A 140 -15.99 29.14 5.49
C ASP A 140 -16.90 29.56 4.34
N GLY A 141 -18.22 29.53 4.59
CA GLY A 141 -19.25 29.76 3.57
C GLY A 141 -19.96 28.47 3.11
N PRO A 142 -21.00 28.62 2.27
CA PRO A 142 -21.67 27.48 1.65
C PRO A 142 -20.77 26.83 0.59
N LEU A 143 -20.82 25.51 0.50
CA LEU A 143 -20.30 24.78 -0.67
C LEU A 143 -21.40 24.61 -1.72
N THR A 144 -21.03 24.84 -2.97
CA THR A 144 -21.85 24.53 -4.15
C THR A 144 -21.96 23.02 -4.38
N ASP A 145 -22.96 22.60 -5.15
CA ASP A 145 -23.14 21.17 -5.47
C ASP A 145 -21.93 20.63 -6.26
N THR A 146 -21.35 21.41 -7.17
CA THR A 146 -20.12 21.07 -7.90
C THR A 146 -18.93 20.83 -6.98
N GLU A 147 -18.75 21.65 -5.95
CA GLU A 147 -17.67 21.46 -4.98
C GLU A 147 -17.91 20.22 -4.09
N LEU A 148 -19.16 19.96 -3.72
CA LEU A 148 -19.53 18.75 -2.98
C LEU A 148 -19.29 17.49 -3.82
N GLU A 149 -19.66 17.50 -5.10
CA GLU A 149 -19.38 16.42 -6.05
C GLU A 149 -17.87 16.21 -6.24
N LEU A 150 -17.10 17.29 -6.34
CA LEU A 150 -15.65 17.23 -6.44
C LEU A 150 -15.01 16.61 -5.19
N LEU A 151 -15.47 16.99 -3.99
CA LEU A 151 -15.05 16.38 -2.74
C LEU A 151 -15.49 14.91 -2.64
N ALA A 152 -16.66 14.55 -3.17
CA ALA A 152 -17.16 13.19 -3.18
C ALA A 152 -16.37 12.28 -4.14
N ALA A 153 -15.84 12.83 -5.24
CA ALA A 153 -14.96 12.14 -6.16
C ALA A 153 -13.53 11.94 -5.62
N TRP A 154 -13.21 12.52 -4.46
CA TRP A 154 -11.89 12.42 -3.86
C TRP A 154 -11.48 10.96 -3.62
N ARG A 155 -10.23 10.64 -3.99
CA ARG A 155 -9.59 9.35 -3.71
C ARG A 155 -8.53 9.52 -2.63
N PRO A 156 -8.89 9.28 -1.36
CA PRO A 156 -7.97 9.46 -0.27
C PRO A 156 -6.82 8.49 -0.41
N ALA A 157 -5.68 8.88 0.13
CA ALA A 157 -4.60 7.95 0.30
C ALA A 157 -3.77 8.29 1.52
N VAL A 158 -3.43 7.23 2.23
CA VAL A 158 -3.00 7.35 3.63
C VAL A 158 -1.62 6.72 3.81
N GLY A 159 -0.69 7.53 4.30
CA GLY A 159 0.61 7.04 4.73
C GLY A 159 1.56 6.61 3.62
N ARG A 160 2.54 5.79 4.01
CA ARG A 160 3.65 5.33 3.15
C ARG A 160 3.28 4.03 2.43
N ASP A 161 4.12 3.61 1.49
CA ASP A 161 4.02 2.32 0.78
C ASP A 161 2.75 2.10 -0.07
N ARG A 162 2.16 3.20 -0.56
CA ARG A 162 1.00 3.24 -1.49
C ARG A 162 1.12 2.36 -2.75
N THR A 163 2.34 2.04 -3.16
CA THR A 163 2.60 1.19 -4.35
C THR A 163 2.88 -0.28 -3.99
N ARG A 164 2.91 -0.61 -2.69
CA ARG A 164 3.33 -1.91 -2.13
C ARG A 164 2.23 -2.56 -1.27
N GLY A 165 0.97 -2.18 -1.48
CA GLY A 165 -0.18 -2.74 -0.78
C GLY A 165 -0.46 -2.09 0.58
N GLY A 166 0.26 -1.02 0.92
CA GLY A 166 0.00 -0.25 2.14
C GLY A 166 -0.87 0.98 1.86
N GLY A 167 -1.86 1.25 2.72
CA GLY A 167 -2.56 2.53 2.72
C GLY A 167 -3.56 2.73 1.58
N THR A 168 -4.04 1.64 0.97
CA THR A 168 -5.20 1.70 0.06
C THR A 168 -6.39 2.20 0.85
N ALA A 169 -6.97 3.30 0.36
CA ALA A 169 -8.03 4.00 1.04
C ALA A 169 -9.12 4.38 0.04
N ARG A 170 -10.37 4.43 0.51
CA ARG A 170 -11.54 4.86 -0.26
C ARG A 170 -12.40 5.77 0.58
N LEU A 171 -12.99 6.77 -0.06
CA LEU A 171 -14.03 7.56 0.58
C LEU A 171 -15.30 6.69 0.65
N ALA A 172 -15.76 6.41 1.86
CA ALA A 172 -16.92 5.55 2.12
C ALA A 172 -18.19 6.35 2.44
N ARG A 173 -18.03 7.56 2.98
CA ARG A 173 -19.12 8.50 3.23
C ARG A 173 -18.58 9.92 3.14
N LEU A 174 -19.35 10.80 2.53
CA LEU A 174 -19.17 12.25 2.63
C LEU A 174 -20.52 12.82 3.01
N ALA A 175 -20.56 13.57 4.11
CA ALA A 175 -21.80 14.19 4.57
C ALA A 175 -21.52 15.59 5.09
N TYR A 176 -22.46 16.51 4.91
CA TYR A 176 -22.28 17.91 5.29
C TYR A 176 -23.49 18.48 6.02
N ARG A 177 -23.30 19.59 6.73
CA ARG A 177 -24.36 20.41 7.30
C ARG A 177 -23.96 21.87 7.24
N ARG A 178 -24.91 22.72 6.86
CA ARG A 178 -24.75 24.17 6.85
C ARG A 178 -25.32 24.73 8.15
N TYR A 179 -24.61 25.66 8.77
CA TYR A 179 -25.09 26.48 9.87
C TYR A 179 -25.17 27.92 9.37
N ASP A 180 -26.35 28.52 9.48
CA ASP A 180 -26.49 29.97 9.36
C ASP A 180 -26.26 30.60 10.73
N LEU A 181 -25.11 31.27 10.90
CA LEU A 181 -24.74 31.90 12.16
C LEU A 181 -25.43 33.26 12.38
N ASP A 182 -26.18 33.76 11.39
CA ASP A 182 -27.04 34.94 11.59
C ASP A 182 -28.39 34.58 12.23
N ASP A 183 -28.77 33.30 12.18
CA ASP A 183 -29.93 32.75 12.87
C ASP A 183 -29.57 32.45 14.34
N PRO A 184 -30.22 33.10 15.33
CA PRO A 184 -29.92 32.91 16.76
C PRO A 184 -30.01 31.46 17.25
N ASP A 185 -30.95 30.67 16.71
CA ASP A 185 -31.14 29.29 17.14
C ASP A 185 -30.00 28.39 16.62
N GLN A 186 -29.57 28.61 15.37
CA GLN A 186 -28.45 27.88 14.77
C GLN A 186 -27.10 28.32 15.34
N LEU A 187 -26.92 29.60 15.64
CA LEU A 187 -25.75 30.11 16.37
C LEU A 187 -25.67 29.46 17.75
N ARG A 188 -26.78 29.38 18.48
CA ARG A 188 -26.83 28.70 19.77
C ARG A 188 -26.46 27.22 19.64
N ALA A 189 -27.05 26.52 18.67
CA ALA A 189 -26.72 25.11 18.41
C ALA A 189 -25.23 24.90 18.09
N TRP A 190 -24.61 25.83 17.34
CA TRP A 190 -23.18 25.83 17.01
C TRP A 190 -22.28 26.01 18.25
N LEU A 191 -22.67 26.90 19.16
CA LEU A 191 -21.92 27.19 20.39
C LEU A 191 -22.10 26.11 21.46
N ASP A 192 -23.32 25.61 21.64
CA ASP A 192 -23.66 24.60 22.66
C ASP A 192 -23.07 23.22 22.32
N THR A 193 -22.90 22.93 21.03
CA THR A 193 -22.36 21.65 20.58
C THR A 193 -20.85 21.75 20.33
N THR A 194 -20.05 20.87 20.94
CA THR A 194 -18.59 20.88 20.78
C THR A 194 -18.06 19.57 20.19
N GLY A 195 -16.90 19.66 19.54
CA GLY A 195 -16.20 18.50 18.97
C GLY A 195 -17.05 17.72 17.96
N PRO A 196 -17.01 16.37 17.98
CA PRO A 196 -17.75 15.53 17.04
C PRO A 196 -19.27 15.72 17.06
N GLY A 197 -19.85 16.25 18.16
CA GLY A 197 -21.28 16.53 18.23
C GLY A 197 -21.75 17.51 17.16
N ARG A 198 -20.86 18.42 16.69
CA ARG A 198 -21.18 19.40 15.62
C ARG A 198 -21.46 18.73 14.27
N PHE A 199 -21.09 17.47 14.12
CA PHE A 199 -21.18 16.68 12.90
C PHE A 199 -22.36 15.70 12.95
N THR A 200 -23.49 16.15 13.51
CA THR A 200 -24.74 15.40 13.62
C THR A 200 -25.83 16.01 12.74
N GLY A 201 -26.80 15.19 12.31
CA GLY A 201 -27.85 15.64 11.39
C GLY A 201 -27.31 16.07 10.02
N LEU A 202 -26.34 15.32 9.50
CA LEU A 202 -25.67 15.63 8.22
C LEU A 202 -26.49 15.09 7.03
N THR A 203 -26.42 15.82 5.92
CA THR A 203 -26.91 15.39 4.61
C THR A 203 -25.80 14.64 3.88
N ASP A 204 -26.09 13.41 3.44
CA ASP A 204 -25.16 12.59 2.68
C ASP A 204 -25.01 13.07 1.24
N VAL A 205 -23.76 13.05 0.75
CA VAL A 205 -23.39 13.33 -0.64
C VAL A 205 -23.16 11.98 -1.34
N THR A 206 -23.73 11.84 -2.54
CA THR A 206 -23.52 10.64 -3.35
C THR A 206 -22.06 10.53 -3.77
N ILE A 207 -21.42 9.41 -3.43
CA ILE A 207 -20.05 9.12 -3.83
C ILE A 207 -20.08 8.41 -5.19
N PRO A 208 -19.40 8.93 -6.22
CA PRO A 208 -19.33 8.27 -7.52
C PRO A 208 -18.53 6.97 -7.42
N GLU A 209 -18.87 5.99 -8.27
CA GLU A 209 -18.11 4.75 -8.38
C GLU A 209 -16.71 5.05 -8.92
N PRO A 210 -15.63 4.56 -8.28
CA PRO A 210 -14.29 4.79 -8.77
C PRO A 210 -14.09 4.06 -10.11
N PRO A 211 -13.53 4.71 -11.15
CA PRO A 211 -13.18 4.03 -12.38
C PRO A 211 -12.17 2.92 -12.10
N ASP A 212 -12.29 1.86 -12.89
CA ASP A 212 -11.39 0.73 -12.81
C ASP A 212 -9.98 1.16 -13.23
N THR A 213 -9.05 1.06 -12.28
CA THR A 213 -7.63 1.34 -12.49
C THR A 213 -6.83 0.06 -12.66
N THR A 214 -7.49 -1.09 -12.79
CA THR A 214 -6.86 -2.39 -12.91
C THR A 214 -6.02 -2.47 -14.19
N VAL A 215 -4.73 -2.72 -13.98
CA VAL A 215 -3.75 -2.94 -15.06
C VAL A 215 -3.60 -4.43 -15.33
N LEU A 216 -3.62 -5.22 -14.27
CA LEU A 216 -3.44 -6.67 -14.32
C LEU A 216 -4.24 -7.31 -13.18
N SER A 217 -5.04 -8.31 -13.52
CA SER A 217 -5.68 -9.23 -12.59
C SER A 217 -5.36 -10.65 -13.02
N ALA A 218 -4.81 -11.46 -12.12
CA ALA A 218 -4.44 -12.83 -12.41
C ALA A 218 -4.67 -13.72 -11.18
N SER A 219 -5.43 -14.80 -11.37
CA SER A 219 -5.77 -15.76 -10.32
C SER A 219 -4.84 -16.97 -10.39
N PHE A 220 -4.30 -17.35 -9.23
CA PHE A 220 -3.31 -18.41 -9.12
C PHE A 220 -3.70 -19.43 -8.05
N GLU A 221 -3.17 -20.64 -8.21
CA GLU A 221 -3.11 -21.66 -7.18
C GLU A 221 -1.66 -21.99 -6.81
N ILE A 222 -1.46 -22.34 -5.54
CA ILE A 222 -0.18 -22.75 -4.99
C ILE A 222 0.03 -24.23 -5.30
N THR A 223 1.05 -24.54 -6.11
CA THR A 223 1.41 -25.93 -6.46
C THR A 223 2.57 -26.46 -5.65
N ASP A 224 3.55 -25.60 -5.36
CA ASP A 224 4.64 -25.90 -4.43
C ASP A 224 4.54 -25.02 -3.19
N PRO A 225 4.98 -25.49 -2.01
CA PRO A 225 4.79 -24.76 -0.77
C PRO A 225 5.34 -23.34 -0.84
N LEU A 226 4.55 -22.39 -0.37
CA LEU A 226 4.91 -20.99 -0.30
C LEU A 226 5.38 -20.63 1.10
N HIS A 227 6.57 -20.04 1.22
CA HIS A 227 7.05 -19.47 2.48
C HIS A 227 7.38 -17.99 2.33
N LEU A 228 6.65 -17.15 3.07
CA LEU A 228 6.87 -15.71 3.10
C LEU A 228 7.38 -15.31 4.48
N GLY A 229 8.70 -15.30 4.64
CA GLY A 229 9.31 -15.02 5.93
C GLY A 229 8.96 -13.65 6.49
N THR A 230 8.72 -13.60 7.80
CA THR A 230 8.54 -12.36 8.59
C THR A 230 9.86 -11.86 9.19
N GLY A 231 10.97 -12.58 9.00
CA GLY A 231 12.24 -12.33 9.70
C GLY A 231 12.24 -12.77 11.18
N SER A 232 11.08 -13.19 11.70
CA SER A 232 10.92 -13.70 13.07
C SER A 232 10.89 -15.23 13.12
N TYR A 233 11.34 -15.77 14.26
CA TYR A 233 11.33 -17.19 14.55
C TYR A 233 10.49 -17.42 15.80
N ARG A 234 9.60 -18.41 15.77
CA ARG A 234 9.00 -18.96 16.99
C ARG A 234 9.90 -20.07 17.52
N THR A 235 10.13 -20.05 18.82
CA THR A 235 10.72 -21.19 19.53
C THR A 235 9.59 -21.84 20.31
N LYS A 236 9.29 -23.12 20.02
CA LYS A 236 8.21 -23.83 20.72
C LYS A 236 8.57 -24.10 22.19
N GLU A 237 9.86 -24.27 22.52
CA GLU A 237 10.39 -24.55 23.87
C GLU A 237 11.82 -24.00 24.02
N LYS A 238 12.31 -23.79 25.27
CA LYS A 238 13.73 -23.41 25.51
C LYS A 238 14.64 -24.52 24.95
N GLY A 239 15.34 -24.23 23.84
CA GLY A 239 16.24 -25.17 23.16
C GLY A 239 15.62 -25.93 21.98
N GLY A 240 14.33 -25.74 21.68
CA GLY A 240 13.67 -26.36 20.52
C GLY A 240 14.04 -25.70 19.17
N PRO A 241 13.77 -26.37 18.03
CA PRO A 241 14.11 -25.87 16.71
C PRO A 241 13.38 -24.56 16.39
N ARG A 242 14.12 -23.60 15.81
CA ARG A 242 13.57 -22.31 15.39
C ARG A 242 12.63 -22.51 14.21
N GLN A 243 11.37 -22.10 14.38
CA GLN A 243 10.35 -22.16 13.33
C GLN A 243 10.18 -20.77 12.69
N ALA A 244 10.58 -20.64 11.42
CA ALA A 244 10.33 -19.43 10.65
C ALA A 244 8.82 -19.29 10.39
N THR A 245 8.24 -18.16 10.82
CA THR A 245 6.81 -17.88 10.62
C THR A 245 6.55 -17.31 9.23
N SER A 246 5.43 -17.70 8.63
CA SER A 246 4.96 -17.09 7.38
C SER A 246 4.14 -15.84 7.69
N ARG A 247 4.17 -14.88 6.77
CA ARG A 247 3.38 -13.66 6.84
C ARG A 247 1.88 -13.97 6.89
N THR A 248 1.22 -13.30 7.81
CA THR A 248 -0.24 -13.30 7.95
C THR A 248 -0.70 -11.88 8.27
N ARG A 249 -1.98 -11.59 8.03
CA ARG A 249 -2.66 -10.37 8.47
C ARG A 249 -4.01 -10.79 9.03
N GLY A 250 -4.31 -10.32 10.24
CA GLY A 250 -5.48 -10.82 10.98
C GLY A 250 -5.48 -12.35 11.16
N GLY A 251 -4.32 -13.00 11.15
CA GLY A 251 -4.18 -14.46 11.26
C GLY A 251 -4.36 -15.25 9.96
N ARG A 252 -4.65 -14.58 8.83
CA ARG A 252 -4.79 -15.23 7.52
C ARG A 252 -3.52 -15.10 6.68
N PRO A 253 -3.02 -16.17 6.03
CA PRO A 253 -1.89 -16.09 5.10
C PRO A 253 -2.19 -15.16 3.91
N LEU A 254 -1.18 -14.41 3.48
CA LEU A 254 -1.28 -13.52 2.31
C LEU A 254 0.08 -13.35 1.62
N ILE A 255 0.07 -12.92 0.36
CA ILE A 255 1.25 -12.44 -0.37
C ILE A 255 1.21 -10.91 -0.38
N PRO A 256 2.16 -10.22 0.29
CA PRO A 256 2.17 -8.76 0.31
C PRO A 256 2.43 -8.17 -1.08
N GLY A 257 1.83 -7.03 -1.38
CA GLY A 257 2.08 -6.21 -2.56
C GLY A 257 3.54 -5.79 -2.66
N SER A 258 4.25 -5.63 -1.54
CA SER A 258 5.70 -5.44 -1.53
C SER A 258 6.47 -6.61 -2.13
N THR A 259 6.01 -7.85 -1.89
CA THR A 259 6.59 -9.07 -2.46
C THR A 259 6.34 -9.11 -3.96
N TRP A 260 5.09 -8.87 -4.38
CA TRP A 260 4.75 -8.79 -5.80
C TRP A 260 5.56 -7.75 -6.54
N LYS A 261 5.58 -6.52 -6.01
CA LYS A 261 6.37 -5.43 -6.58
C LYS A 261 7.85 -5.80 -6.72
N GLY A 262 8.41 -6.50 -5.73
CA GLY A 262 9.79 -6.99 -5.78
C GLY A 262 10.03 -8.01 -6.88
N VAL A 263 9.18 -9.04 -6.96
CA VAL A 263 9.23 -10.10 -7.97
C VAL A 263 9.06 -9.51 -9.38
N PHE A 264 8.03 -8.70 -9.58
CA PHE A 264 7.74 -8.06 -10.86
C PHE A 264 8.84 -7.11 -11.29
N ARG A 265 9.34 -6.24 -10.40
CA ARG A 265 10.45 -5.34 -10.73
C ARG A 265 11.70 -6.13 -11.14
N ALA A 266 12.05 -7.18 -10.38
CA ALA A 266 13.23 -7.98 -10.68
C ALA A 266 13.11 -8.68 -12.05
N ARG A 267 11.94 -9.27 -12.33
CA ARG A 267 11.73 -10.02 -13.57
C ARG A 267 11.53 -9.13 -14.79
N ALA A 268 10.74 -8.06 -14.67
CA ALA A 268 10.61 -7.05 -15.73
C ALA A 268 11.98 -6.44 -16.09
N GLY A 269 12.80 -6.14 -15.08
CA GLY A 269 14.17 -5.66 -15.32
C GLY A 269 15.04 -6.69 -16.05
N TYR A 270 14.90 -7.98 -15.73
CA TYR A 270 15.59 -9.05 -16.47
C TYR A 270 15.13 -9.11 -17.93
N ILE A 271 13.81 -9.14 -18.19
CA ILE A 271 13.24 -9.17 -19.54
C ILE A 271 13.75 -7.98 -20.38
N LEU A 272 13.67 -6.76 -19.83
CA LEU A 272 14.14 -5.55 -20.51
C LEU A 272 15.63 -5.63 -20.87
N ARG A 273 16.48 -6.07 -19.95
CA ARG A 273 17.92 -6.20 -20.23
C ARG A 273 18.24 -7.29 -21.24
N THR A 274 17.52 -8.42 -21.18
CA THR A 274 17.69 -9.51 -22.13
C THR A 274 17.25 -9.11 -23.54
N ARG A 275 16.20 -8.31 -23.67
CA ARG A 275 15.66 -7.91 -24.98
C ARG A 275 16.33 -6.69 -25.59
N PHE A 276 16.69 -5.69 -24.76
CA PHE A 276 17.14 -4.38 -25.22
C PHE A 276 18.55 -3.99 -24.72
N GLY A 277 19.25 -4.91 -24.07
CA GLY A 277 20.61 -4.69 -23.55
C GLY A 277 20.66 -4.18 -22.11
N GLU A 278 21.82 -4.34 -21.45
CA GLU A 278 22.02 -3.99 -20.04
C GLU A 278 21.58 -2.56 -19.63
N PRO A 279 21.79 -1.51 -20.45
CA PRO A 279 21.37 -0.15 -20.09
C PRO A 279 19.85 0.08 -20.01
N ALA A 280 19.03 -0.82 -20.59
CA ALA A 280 17.58 -0.64 -20.66
C ALA A 280 16.90 -0.63 -19.29
N ALA A 281 17.48 -1.30 -18.28
CA ALA A 281 16.93 -1.32 -16.93
C ALA A 281 18.01 -1.45 -15.85
N CYS A 282 18.03 -0.52 -14.90
CA CYS A 282 19.03 -0.50 -13.84
C CYS A 282 18.89 -1.67 -12.83
N THR A 283 20.00 -2.01 -12.17
CA THR A 283 20.05 -3.01 -11.07
C THR A 283 20.22 -2.39 -9.68
N GLU A 284 20.22 -1.07 -9.60
CA GLU A 284 20.40 -0.34 -8.34
C GLU A 284 19.19 -0.47 -7.42
N GLN A 285 19.46 -0.53 -6.10
CA GLN A 285 18.41 -0.69 -5.10
C GLN A 285 17.52 0.56 -4.99
N THR A 286 18.14 1.73 -5.01
CA THR A 286 17.49 3.04 -5.05
C THR A 286 16.90 3.33 -6.42
N GLY A 287 17.43 2.69 -7.48
CA GLY A 287 17.03 2.91 -8.86
C GLY A 287 17.65 4.20 -9.43
N CYS A 288 17.89 4.23 -10.74
CA CYS A 288 18.50 5.39 -11.40
C CYS A 288 17.52 6.54 -11.66
N GLY A 289 16.21 6.35 -11.42
CA GLY A 289 15.17 7.36 -11.60
C GLY A 289 14.77 7.69 -13.05
N ARG A 290 15.55 7.22 -14.05
CA ARG A 290 15.38 7.58 -15.46
C ARG A 290 14.98 6.44 -16.40
N CYS A 291 15.25 5.19 -16.02
CA CYS A 291 14.91 4.04 -16.88
C CYS A 291 13.42 3.67 -16.79
N PRO A 292 12.85 2.98 -17.79
CA PRO A 292 11.44 2.57 -17.77
C PRO A 292 11.07 1.70 -16.57
N LEU A 293 12.02 0.91 -16.05
CA LEU A 293 11.82 0.14 -14.82
C LEU A 293 11.61 1.03 -13.58
N CYS A 294 12.35 2.14 -13.48
CA CYS A 294 12.16 3.11 -12.40
C CYS A 294 10.89 3.92 -12.57
N ASP A 295 10.45 4.12 -13.80
CA ASP A 295 9.22 4.84 -14.10
C ASP A 295 7.96 4.01 -13.69
N LEU A 296 7.93 2.72 -14.03
CA LEU A 296 6.85 1.81 -13.62
C LEU A 296 6.85 1.48 -12.13
N PHE A 297 8.01 1.10 -11.58
CA PHE A 297 8.10 0.57 -10.22
C PHE A 297 8.62 1.59 -9.19
N GLY A 298 9.07 2.77 -9.62
CA GLY A 298 9.61 3.81 -8.76
C GLY A 298 11.11 3.70 -8.48
N SER A 299 11.65 4.74 -7.86
CA SER A 299 13.00 4.88 -7.31
C SER A 299 12.92 5.49 -5.91
N SER A 300 14.05 5.76 -5.26
CA SER A 300 14.08 6.50 -3.98
C SER A 300 13.63 7.95 -4.14
N GLY A 301 13.81 8.55 -5.32
CA GLY A 301 13.44 9.94 -5.61
C GLY A 301 12.11 10.12 -6.34
N ARG A 302 11.48 9.04 -6.82
CA ARG A 302 10.24 9.12 -7.61
C ARG A 302 9.31 7.95 -7.35
N ARG A 303 8.02 8.24 -7.21
CA ARG A 303 6.96 7.22 -7.11
C ARG A 303 6.80 6.50 -8.45
N GLY A 304 6.63 5.18 -8.42
CA GLY A 304 6.29 4.40 -9.62
C GLY A 304 4.82 4.55 -10.01
N ARG A 305 4.50 4.28 -11.27
CA ARG A 305 3.13 4.32 -11.81
C ARG A 305 2.27 3.09 -11.45
N LEU A 306 2.86 2.01 -10.92
CA LEU A 306 2.12 0.79 -10.54
C LEU A 306 1.97 0.63 -9.02
N ALA A 307 0.77 0.27 -8.59
CA ALA A 307 0.46 -0.16 -7.23
C ALA A 307 0.11 -1.65 -7.19
N PHE A 308 0.79 -2.39 -6.33
CA PHE A 308 0.55 -3.82 -6.13
C PHE A 308 -0.27 -4.03 -4.86
N GLN A 309 -1.40 -4.70 -4.98
CA GLN A 309 -2.26 -5.03 -3.83
C GLN A 309 -1.78 -6.29 -3.11
N ASP A 310 -2.19 -6.41 -1.84
CA ASP A 310 -1.96 -7.63 -1.06
C ASP A 310 -2.93 -8.72 -1.52
N SER A 311 -2.41 -9.93 -1.74
CA SER A 311 -3.22 -11.08 -2.16
C SER A 311 -3.52 -11.97 -0.96
N ALA A 312 -4.75 -11.94 -0.46
CA ALA A 312 -5.21 -12.86 0.57
C ALA A 312 -5.27 -14.30 0.01
N ILE A 313 -4.76 -15.28 0.76
CA ILE A 313 -4.79 -16.68 0.34
C ILE A 313 -6.04 -17.34 0.95
N THR A 314 -6.91 -17.82 0.07
CA THR A 314 -8.13 -18.56 0.40
C THR A 314 -7.87 -20.07 0.33
N GLY A 315 -8.57 -20.85 1.16
CA GLY A 315 -8.37 -22.30 1.23
C GLY A 315 -6.96 -22.71 1.66
N ALA A 316 -6.27 -21.84 2.40
CA ALA A 316 -4.87 -22.04 2.77
C ALA A 316 -4.71 -23.25 3.71
N ARG A 317 -3.89 -24.23 3.29
CA ARG A 317 -3.38 -25.26 4.20
C ARG A 317 -1.96 -24.92 4.61
N THR A 318 -1.69 -24.86 5.91
CA THR A 318 -0.33 -24.58 6.40
C THR A 318 0.28 -25.79 7.07
N ALA A 319 1.54 -26.08 6.75
CA ALA A 319 2.31 -27.14 7.40
C ALA A 319 3.68 -26.63 7.85
N ALA A 320 4.23 -27.26 8.88
CA ALA A 320 5.62 -27.06 9.27
C ALA A 320 6.49 -28.04 8.46
N ARG A 321 7.40 -27.52 7.65
CA ARG A 321 8.38 -28.33 6.90
C ARG A 321 9.75 -28.16 7.51
N THR A 322 10.34 -29.28 7.94
CA THR A 322 11.67 -29.33 8.51
C THR A 322 12.66 -29.72 7.42
N GLN A 323 13.74 -28.96 7.32
CA GLN A 323 14.87 -29.23 6.45
C GLN A 323 16.13 -29.39 7.28
N VAL A 324 17.02 -30.26 6.83
CA VAL A 324 18.33 -30.47 7.43
C VAL A 324 19.41 -30.16 6.40
N ALA A 325 20.45 -29.46 6.82
CA ALA A 325 21.64 -29.32 5.99
C ALA A 325 22.47 -30.61 6.08
N ILE A 326 22.80 -31.21 4.95
CA ILE A 326 23.67 -32.39 4.90
C ILE A 326 25.12 -31.93 4.84
N ASP A 327 25.98 -32.55 5.65
CA ASP A 327 27.41 -32.31 5.56
C ASP A 327 28.00 -33.02 4.35
N ARG A 328 28.66 -32.25 3.46
CA ARG A 328 29.20 -32.79 2.21
C ARG A 328 30.41 -33.69 2.42
N VAL A 329 31.07 -33.62 3.59
CA VAL A 329 32.22 -34.46 3.93
C VAL A 329 31.76 -35.71 4.66
N GLY A 330 30.99 -35.57 5.74
CA GLY A 330 30.55 -36.71 6.56
C GLY A 330 29.30 -37.44 6.08
N GLY A 331 28.54 -36.90 5.10
CA GLY A 331 27.27 -37.48 4.61
C GLY A 331 26.11 -37.45 5.61
N GLY A 332 26.38 -37.15 6.89
CA GLY A 332 25.39 -37.04 7.95
C GLY A 332 24.69 -35.68 8.00
N ALA A 333 23.62 -35.60 8.80
CA ALA A 333 22.99 -34.34 9.15
C ALA A 333 23.97 -33.42 9.87
N ARG A 334 24.08 -32.16 9.45
CA ARG A 334 24.85 -31.16 10.18
C ARG A 334 24.14 -30.81 11.47
N ASP A 335 24.89 -30.96 12.56
CA ASP A 335 24.41 -30.69 13.90
C ASP A 335 23.96 -29.22 14.04
N LYS A 336 22.82 -29.00 14.71
CA LYS A 336 22.19 -27.67 14.93
C LYS A 336 21.72 -26.90 13.67
N LEU A 337 21.68 -27.53 12.49
CA LEU A 337 21.16 -26.94 11.25
C LEU A 337 19.79 -27.50 10.83
N LEU A 338 18.95 -27.80 11.83
CA LEU A 338 17.56 -28.18 11.62
C LEU A 338 16.69 -26.92 11.50
N PHE A 339 16.26 -26.61 10.29
CA PHE A 339 15.45 -25.43 10.00
C PHE A 339 14.01 -25.83 9.73
N THR A 340 13.08 -25.35 10.55
CA THR A 340 11.65 -25.57 10.31
C THR A 340 11.02 -24.31 9.76
N ARG A 341 10.31 -24.41 8.64
CA ARG A 341 9.57 -23.32 8.02
C ARG A 341 8.08 -23.62 8.09
N GLN A 342 7.29 -22.66 8.57
CA GLN A 342 5.85 -22.71 8.34
C GLN A 342 5.60 -22.30 6.88
N ALA A 343 5.01 -23.20 6.10
CA ALA A 343 4.72 -23.00 4.69
C ALA A 343 3.23 -23.13 4.44
N VAL A 344 2.74 -22.40 3.45
CA VAL A 344 1.40 -22.58 2.88
C VAL A 344 1.54 -23.62 1.77
N GLU A 345 1.03 -24.83 1.98
CA GLU A 345 1.18 -25.94 1.04
C GLU A 345 0.21 -25.88 -0.14
N SER A 346 -0.97 -25.28 0.07
CA SER A 346 -2.00 -25.12 -0.95
C SER A 346 -2.84 -23.90 -0.64
N GLY A 347 -3.53 -23.38 -1.65
CA GLY A 347 -4.44 -22.24 -1.54
C GLY A 347 -4.56 -21.51 -2.87
N ARG A 348 -5.53 -20.62 -2.95
CA ARG A 348 -5.79 -19.78 -4.12
C ARG A 348 -5.78 -18.32 -3.76
N PHE A 349 -5.34 -17.48 -4.68
CA PHE A 349 -5.29 -16.04 -4.48
C PHE A 349 -5.36 -15.31 -5.82
N THR A 350 -5.69 -14.02 -5.76
CA THR A 350 -5.69 -13.14 -6.94
C THR A 350 -4.64 -12.05 -6.76
N LEU A 351 -3.77 -11.91 -7.76
CA LEU A 351 -2.88 -10.77 -7.92
C LEU A 351 -3.67 -9.63 -8.55
N LEU A 352 -3.61 -8.45 -7.95
CA LEU A 352 -4.18 -7.23 -8.49
C LEU A 352 -3.12 -6.12 -8.56
N VAL A 353 -2.94 -5.55 -9.75
CA VAL A 353 -2.05 -4.42 -10.02
C VAL A 353 -2.87 -3.27 -10.56
N GLN A 354 -2.73 -2.09 -9.97
CA GLN A 354 -3.45 -0.88 -10.34
C GLN A 354 -2.52 0.19 -10.91
N ALA A 355 -3.06 0.97 -11.84
CA ALA A 355 -2.45 2.17 -12.39
C ALA A 355 -2.65 3.34 -11.43
N LEU A 356 -1.55 4.03 -11.10
CA LEU A 356 -1.58 5.34 -10.44
C LEU A 356 -1.47 6.50 -11.43
N ASP A 357 -1.21 6.18 -12.69
CA ASP A 357 -1.03 7.09 -13.82
C ASP A 357 -1.22 6.26 -15.12
N ARG A 358 -1.27 6.89 -16.29
CA ARG A 358 -1.40 6.22 -17.59
C ARG A 358 -0.34 5.11 -17.71
N VAL A 359 -0.75 3.91 -18.14
CA VAL A 359 0.15 2.77 -18.42
C VAL A 359 -0.03 2.38 -19.88
N ALA A 360 1.07 2.39 -20.65
CA ALA A 360 1.07 2.07 -22.07
C ALA A 360 0.91 0.57 -22.33
N ASP A 361 0.50 0.21 -23.55
CA ASP A 361 0.20 -1.18 -23.91
C ASP A 361 1.43 -2.09 -23.84
N TRP A 362 2.60 -1.59 -24.25
CA TRP A 362 3.84 -2.35 -24.14
C TRP A 362 4.22 -2.63 -22.68
N GLU A 363 3.85 -1.73 -21.76
CA GLU A 363 4.09 -1.88 -20.32
C GLU A 363 3.16 -2.92 -19.71
N ARG A 364 1.89 -2.92 -20.13
CA ARG A 364 0.93 -3.98 -19.78
C ARG A 364 1.43 -5.33 -20.28
N ASN A 365 1.88 -5.39 -21.52
CA ASN A 365 2.44 -6.61 -22.12
C ASN A 365 3.71 -7.09 -21.38
N LEU A 366 4.57 -6.18 -20.92
CA LEU A 366 5.73 -6.52 -20.07
C LEU A 366 5.29 -7.19 -18.76
N LEU A 367 4.21 -6.74 -18.12
CA LEU A 367 3.67 -7.37 -16.90
C LEU A 367 3.11 -8.77 -17.20
N LEU A 368 2.48 -8.97 -18.35
CA LEU A 368 1.99 -10.29 -18.77
C LEU A 368 3.13 -11.29 -19.00
N HIS A 369 4.29 -10.85 -19.52
CA HIS A 369 5.49 -11.72 -19.59
C HIS A 369 5.95 -12.17 -18.21
N VAL A 370 5.88 -11.30 -17.19
CA VAL A 370 6.19 -11.70 -15.82
C VAL A 370 5.19 -12.73 -15.30
N VAL A 371 3.90 -12.56 -15.58
CA VAL A 371 2.86 -13.53 -15.22
C VAL A 371 3.11 -14.87 -15.90
N ARG A 372 3.45 -14.88 -17.19
CA ARG A 372 3.84 -16.08 -17.92
C ARG A 372 5.05 -16.75 -17.26
N ASP A 373 6.08 -15.99 -16.90
CA ASP A 373 7.27 -16.55 -16.25
C ASP A 373 6.98 -17.15 -14.86
N LEU A 374 6.01 -16.60 -14.12
CA LEU A 374 5.52 -17.18 -12.88
C LEU A 374 4.79 -18.50 -13.15
N ASP A 375 3.88 -18.48 -14.11
CA ASP A 375 3.06 -19.63 -14.48
C ASP A 375 3.88 -20.77 -15.10
N ASP A 376 4.92 -20.46 -15.89
CA ASP A 376 5.85 -21.45 -16.44
C ASP A 376 6.83 -21.99 -15.37
N GLY A 377 6.82 -21.44 -14.14
CA GLY A 377 7.70 -21.83 -13.04
C GLY A 377 9.15 -21.36 -13.18
N LEU A 378 9.41 -20.40 -14.07
CA LEU A 378 10.75 -19.83 -14.29
C LEU A 378 11.19 -18.92 -13.14
N ILE A 379 10.23 -18.37 -12.42
CA ILE A 379 10.42 -17.63 -11.17
C ILE A 379 9.40 -18.09 -10.13
N GLY A 380 9.82 -18.10 -8.86
CA GLY A 380 8.96 -18.41 -7.73
C GLY A 380 8.73 -17.20 -6.82
N VAL A 381 7.73 -17.31 -5.96
CA VAL A 381 7.35 -16.28 -4.97
C VAL A 381 7.86 -16.65 -3.58
N GLY A 382 8.42 -15.68 -2.86
CA GLY A 382 8.85 -15.88 -1.48
C GLY A 382 10.23 -16.52 -1.31
N GLY A 383 10.47 -17.14 -0.16
CA GLY A 383 11.75 -17.72 0.21
C GLY A 383 11.87 -19.20 -0.16
N GLY A 384 13.08 -19.63 -0.49
CA GLY A 384 13.37 -21.04 -0.79
C GLY A 384 13.02 -21.47 -2.21
N THR A 385 12.87 -20.54 -3.16
CA THR A 385 12.46 -20.85 -4.54
C THR A 385 13.37 -21.86 -5.24
N GLN A 386 14.68 -21.79 -4.99
CA GLN A 386 15.68 -22.77 -5.48
C GLN A 386 15.62 -24.14 -4.78
N GLN A 387 14.71 -24.33 -3.82
CA GLN A 387 14.55 -25.53 -3.00
C GLN A 387 13.16 -26.17 -3.20
N GLY A 388 12.46 -25.84 -4.30
CA GLY A 388 11.11 -26.34 -4.59
C GLY A 388 10.01 -25.64 -3.80
N TYR A 389 10.13 -24.32 -3.58
CA TYR A 389 9.10 -23.49 -2.95
C TYR A 389 8.61 -22.42 -3.92
N GLY A 390 7.38 -21.94 -3.70
CA GLY A 390 6.90 -20.70 -4.31
C GLY A 390 6.50 -20.80 -5.77
N THR A 391 6.38 -22.02 -6.32
CA THR A 391 5.75 -22.24 -7.63
C THR A 391 4.25 -22.05 -7.51
N ILE A 392 3.71 -21.28 -8.45
CA ILE A 392 2.28 -20.97 -8.56
C ILE A 392 1.87 -21.19 -10.01
N ARG A 393 0.61 -21.56 -10.23
CA ARG A 393 0.04 -21.73 -11.57
C ARG A 393 -1.22 -20.90 -11.72
N LEU A 394 -1.44 -20.35 -12.91
CA LEU A 394 -2.67 -19.66 -13.23
C LEU A 394 -3.83 -20.65 -13.16
N THR A 395 -4.93 -20.23 -12.52
CA THR A 395 -6.19 -20.98 -12.59
C THR A 395 -6.89 -20.78 -13.92
N ASP A 396 -6.59 -19.66 -14.58
CA ASP A 396 -7.08 -19.31 -15.90
C ASP A 396 -5.95 -18.63 -16.68
N ARG A 397 -5.62 -19.18 -17.86
CA ARG A 397 -4.55 -18.68 -18.73
C ARG A 397 -5.05 -17.67 -19.77
N THR A 398 -6.35 -17.36 -19.84
CA THR A 398 -6.89 -16.38 -20.78
C THR A 398 -6.15 -15.03 -20.79
N PRO A 399 -5.66 -14.48 -19.65
CA PRO A 399 -4.85 -13.25 -19.67
C PRO A 399 -3.56 -13.34 -20.50
N LEU A 400 -3.09 -14.55 -20.83
CA LEU A 400 -1.88 -14.78 -21.63
C LEU A 400 -2.17 -14.99 -23.12
N ASP A 401 -3.43 -15.12 -23.54
CA ASP A 401 -3.78 -15.36 -24.95
C ASP A 401 -3.40 -14.16 -25.83
N ASP A 402 -3.47 -12.94 -25.28
CA ASP A 402 -3.11 -11.69 -25.94
C ASP A 402 -1.62 -11.33 -25.83
N LEU A 403 -0.78 -12.24 -25.35
CA LEU A 403 0.64 -11.96 -25.09
C LEU A 403 1.42 -11.71 -26.40
N ARG A 404 1.96 -10.50 -26.54
CA ARG A 404 2.76 -10.07 -27.71
C ARG A 404 4.25 -10.13 -27.38
N PRO A 405 5.16 -10.16 -28.36
CA PRO A 405 6.59 -9.97 -28.09
C PRO A 405 6.86 -8.73 -27.23
N ALA A 406 7.79 -8.81 -26.28
CA ALA A 406 8.14 -7.66 -25.48
C ALA A 406 8.73 -6.55 -26.36
N THR A 407 8.01 -5.43 -26.46
CA THR A 407 8.40 -4.21 -27.15
C THR A 407 8.69 -3.11 -26.12
N MET A 408 9.39 -2.07 -26.53
CA MET A 408 9.59 -0.86 -25.75
C MET A 408 9.42 0.31 -26.72
N GLU A 409 8.36 1.08 -26.53
CA GLU A 409 8.17 2.31 -27.29
C GLU A 409 9.03 3.42 -26.66
N ALA A 410 9.54 4.33 -27.48
CA ALA A 410 10.14 5.55 -26.94
C ALA A 410 9.07 6.28 -26.11
N ALA A 411 9.43 6.71 -24.89
CA ALA A 411 8.54 7.55 -24.10
C ALA A 411 8.16 8.79 -24.94
N PRO A 412 6.87 9.19 -24.97
CA PRO A 412 6.47 10.42 -25.64
C PRO A 412 7.16 11.65 -25.04
#